data_AF-A0A369A6J7-F1
#
_entry.id   AF-A0A369A6J7-F1
#
_cell.length_a   1.000
_cell.length_b   1.000
_cell.length_c   1.000
_cell.angle_alpha   90.00
_cell.angle_beta   90.00
_cell.angle_gamma   90.00
#
_symmetry.space_group_name_H-M   'P 1'
#
loop_
_entity.id
_entity.type
_entity.pdbx_description
1 polymer ?
#
loop_
_entity_poly.entity_id
_entity_poly.type
_entity_poly.pdbx_seq_one_letter_code
_entity_poly.pdbx_strand_id
1 'polypeptide(L)'
;MKQTTSKKAERWRKKLTGSGVDLDMNPMVDMAFLLLTFFMLTTTLTRPFALELIMPAEEDATADQEKPAIKASRVLVLIPYRSDTVLYYQGLPDTDLKVLHMANAVAAEDFFERFKSSVSDPVVFVKPTDDAPYEIVVTTIDQLNNQELNRYALDQLNEAEVHLIRRYEGTRRS
;
A
#
# COMPACT_ATOMS: atom_id res chain seq x y z
N MET A 1 6.30 50.90 -78.43
CA MET A 1 5.43 50.50 -77.30
C MET A 1 5.98 49.24 -76.65
N LYS A 2 6.62 49.35 -75.48
CA LYS A 2 7.16 48.22 -74.68
C LYS A 2 6.50 48.23 -73.29
N GLN A 3 5.32 47.63 -73.11
CA GLN A 3 4.73 47.44 -71.77
C GLN A 3 3.72 46.27 -71.75
N THR A 4 4.17 45.01 -71.83
CA THR A 4 3.29 43.87 -71.46
C THR A 4 4.00 42.71 -70.77
N THR A 5 5.34 42.62 -70.81
CA THR A 5 6.08 41.45 -70.30
C THR A 5 6.45 41.51 -68.81
N SER A 6 6.44 42.69 -68.17
CA SER A 6 6.88 42.86 -66.77
C SER A 6 5.87 42.34 -65.73
N LYS A 7 4.57 42.55 -65.96
CA LYS A 7 3.51 42.18 -64.98
C LYS A 7 3.37 40.68 -64.77
N LYS A 8 3.69 39.87 -65.80
CA LYS A 8 3.62 38.40 -65.68
C LYS A 8 4.77 37.88 -64.82
N ALA A 9 5.99 38.40 -65.00
CA ALA A 9 7.18 37.99 -64.24
C ALA A 9 7.11 38.34 -62.74
N GLU A 10 6.58 39.52 -62.38
CA GLU A 10 6.37 39.89 -60.96
C GLU A 10 5.35 38.99 -60.26
N ARG A 11 4.31 38.56 -60.98
CA ARG A 11 3.26 37.69 -60.45
C ARG A 11 3.75 36.26 -60.17
N TRP A 12 4.76 35.77 -60.90
CA TRP A 12 5.43 34.49 -60.61
C TRP A 12 6.42 34.60 -59.45
N ARG A 13 7.17 35.71 -59.33
CA ARG A 13 8.04 35.95 -58.16
C ARG A 13 7.25 36.02 -56.85
N LYS A 14 6.09 36.68 -56.83
CA LYS A 14 5.24 36.80 -55.63
C LYS A 14 4.63 35.46 -55.19
N LYS A 15 4.45 34.51 -56.13
CA LYS A 15 3.95 33.15 -55.86
C LYS A 15 5.05 32.21 -55.34
N LEU A 16 6.32 32.51 -55.63
CA LEU A 16 7.49 31.78 -55.13
C LEU A 16 7.95 32.28 -53.75
N THR A 17 7.75 33.58 -53.44
CA THR A 17 8.04 34.14 -52.10
C THR A 17 6.87 34.05 -51.12
N GLY A 18 5.66 33.73 -51.60
CA GLY A 18 4.44 33.64 -50.80
C GLY A 18 4.09 32.25 -50.31
N SER A 19 4.99 31.27 -50.49
CA SER A 19 4.83 29.90 -49.99
C SER A 19 6.04 29.55 -49.13
N GLY A 20 6.39 30.44 -48.20
CA GLY A 20 7.08 29.99 -47.00
C GLY A 20 6.12 29.02 -46.33
N VAL A 21 6.52 27.75 -46.21
CA VAL A 21 5.83 26.83 -45.32
C VAL A 21 6.05 27.43 -43.93
N ASP A 22 5.06 28.16 -43.42
CA ASP A 22 5.05 28.58 -42.03
C ASP A 22 4.96 27.27 -41.24
N LEU A 23 6.13 26.87 -40.75
CA LEU A 23 6.31 25.66 -40.00
C LEU A 23 5.79 25.95 -38.60
N ASP A 24 4.49 25.74 -38.40
CA ASP A 24 3.88 25.85 -37.08
C ASP A 24 4.61 24.89 -36.14
N MET A 25 5.33 25.46 -35.17
CA MET A 25 6.02 24.72 -34.11
C MET A 25 5.04 24.20 -33.06
N ASN A 26 3.78 24.65 -33.10
CA ASN A 26 2.76 24.34 -32.09
C ASN A 26 2.52 22.83 -31.91
N PRO A 27 2.47 22.00 -32.98
CA PRO A 27 2.39 20.55 -32.85
C PRO A 27 3.65 19.94 -32.19
N MET A 28 4.82 20.56 -32.35
CA MET A 28 6.06 20.07 -31.73
C MET A 28 6.11 20.39 -30.23
N VAL A 29 5.61 21.57 -29.85
CA VAL A 29 5.52 22.00 -28.45
C VAL A 29 4.47 21.19 -27.67
N ASP A 30 3.32 20.92 -28.29
CA ASP A 30 2.25 20.14 -27.66
C ASP A 30 2.66 18.67 -27.42
N MET A 31 3.39 18.07 -28.36
CA MET A 31 3.97 16.73 -28.16
C MET A 31 4.94 16.71 -26.98
N ALA A 32 5.80 17.72 -26.84
CA ALA A 32 6.71 17.82 -25.69
C ALA A 32 5.97 18.03 -24.36
N PHE A 33 4.87 18.80 -24.36
CA PHE A 33 4.05 19.03 -23.17
C PHE A 33 3.29 17.77 -22.74
N LEU A 34 2.79 16.98 -23.69
CA LEU A 34 2.18 15.67 -23.43
C LEU A 34 3.18 14.70 -22.80
N LEU A 35 4.43 14.69 -23.27
CA LEU A 35 5.49 13.89 -22.64
C LEU A 35 5.83 14.38 -21.23
N LEU A 36 5.94 15.69 -21.00
CA LEU A 36 6.23 16.23 -19.67
C LEU A 36 5.12 15.91 -18.66
N THR A 37 3.85 16.08 -19.06
CA THR A 37 2.70 15.74 -18.22
C THR A 37 2.60 14.24 -17.97
N PHE A 38 2.83 13.40 -18.98
CA PHE A 38 2.92 11.95 -18.82
C PHE A 38 4.06 11.56 -17.88
N PHE A 39 5.24 12.17 -18.01
CA PHE A 39 6.40 11.89 -17.15
C PHE A 39 6.17 12.37 -15.71
N MET A 40 5.58 13.55 -15.52
CA MET A 40 5.21 14.04 -14.18
C MET A 40 4.07 13.24 -13.54
N LEU A 41 3.08 12.77 -14.31
CA LEU A 41 1.99 11.95 -13.80
C LEU A 41 2.45 10.51 -13.52
N THR A 42 3.31 9.93 -14.36
CA THR A 42 3.88 8.60 -14.11
C THR A 42 4.85 8.60 -12.94
N THR A 43 5.60 9.69 -12.69
CA THR A 43 6.46 9.81 -11.51
C THR A 43 5.71 9.94 -10.19
N THR A 44 4.47 10.48 -10.17
CA THR A 44 3.65 10.46 -8.95
C THR A 44 3.04 9.09 -8.66
N LEU A 45 2.85 8.26 -9.70
CA LEU A 45 2.42 6.87 -9.56
C LEU A 45 3.56 5.92 -9.13
N THR A 46 4.82 6.31 -9.32
CA THR A 46 5.99 5.53 -8.85
C THR A 46 6.38 5.81 -7.40
N ARG A 47 5.60 6.60 -6.63
CA ARG A 47 5.76 6.51 -5.18
C ARG A 47 5.36 5.08 -4.82
N PRO A 48 6.30 4.20 -4.40
CA PRO A 48 5.85 2.94 -3.83
C PRO A 48 4.93 3.36 -2.69
N PHE A 49 3.66 2.95 -2.74
CA PHE A 49 2.92 2.81 -1.50
C PHE A 49 3.75 1.81 -0.72
N ALA A 50 4.68 2.33 0.09
CA ALA A 50 5.62 1.53 0.81
C ALA A 50 4.75 0.70 1.75
N LEU A 51 4.55 -0.54 1.37
CA LEU A 51 4.19 -1.60 2.27
C LEU A 51 5.32 -1.57 3.31
N GLU A 52 5.14 -0.79 4.37
CA GLU A 52 6.09 -0.67 5.46
C GLU A 52 6.03 -1.97 6.27
N LEU A 53 6.52 -3.04 5.65
CA LEU A 53 6.92 -4.24 6.35
C LEU A 53 8.09 -3.81 7.24
N ILE A 54 7.78 -3.42 8.46
CA ILE A 54 8.75 -3.44 9.53
C ILE A 54 8.95 -4.93 9.83
N MET A 55 9.76 -5.60 9.03
CA MET A 55 10.22 -6.94 9.35
C MET A 55 11.01 -6.80 10.65
N PRO A 56 10.57 -7.40 11.77
CA PRO A 56 11.41 -7.47 12.94
C PRO A 56 12.67 -8.21 12.51
N ALA A 57 13.83 -7.55 12.66
CA ALA A 57 15.10 -8.14 12.25
C ALA A 57 15.25 -9.49 12.95
N GLU A 58 15.45 -10.55 12.17
CA GLU A 58 15.89 -11.83 12.72
C GLU A 58 17.22 -11.62 13.45
N GLU A 59 17.38 -12.36 14.54
CA GLU A 59 18.37 -12.16 15.60
C GLU A 59 19.82 -12.15 15.08
N ASP A 60 20.40 -10.97 14.89
CA ASP A 60 21.85 -10.79 15.01
C ASP A 60 22.18 -10.43 16.46
N ALA A 61 22.78 -11.39 17.16
CA ALA A 61 23.10 -11.41 18.59
C ALA A 61 24.12 -10.37 19.09
N THR A 62 24.25 -9.21 18.45
CA THR A 62 25.15 -8.14 18.89
C THR A 62 24.63 -6.77 18.45
N ALA A 63 23.67 -6.21 19.18
CA ALA A 63 23.60 -4.78 19.43
C ALA A 63 22.54 -4.48 20.48
N ASP A 64 22.95 -3.81 21.56
CA ASP A 64 22.08 -3.03 22.44
C ASP A 64 21.40 -1.91 21.64
N GLN A 65 20.45 -2.28 20.78
CA GLN A 65 19.50 -1.34 20.21
C GLN A 65 18.21 -1.51 21.00
N GLU A 66 17.99 -0.54 21.87
CA GLU A 66 16.72 -0.26 22.51
C GLU A 66 15.60 -0.52 21.50
N LYS A 67 14.92 -1.67 21.66
CA LYS A 67 13.64 -1.92 21.03
C LYS A 67 12.87 -0.62 21.23
N PRO A 68 12.43 0.10 20.18
CA PRO A 68 11.60 1.27 20.39
C PRO A 68 10.48 0.80 21.29
N ALA A 69 10.39 1.39 22.49
CA ALA A 69 9.40 1.00 23.47
C ALA A 69 8.04 1.42 22.90
N ILE A 70 7.53 0.64 21.94
CA ILE A 70 6.19 0.76 21.43
C ILE A 70 5.35 0.50 22.67
N LYS A 71 4.70 1.55 23.17
CA LYS A 71 3.79 1.43 24.31
C LYS A 71 2.89 0.24 24.02
N ALA A 72 2.85 -0.76 24.89
CA ALA A 72 2.12 -2.01 24.67
C ALA A 72 0.66 -1.74 24.24
N SER A 73 0.06 -0.63 24.68
CA SER A 73 -1.27 -0.21 24.25
C SER A 73 -1.43 0.09 22.75
N ARG A 74 -0.34 0.32 22.01
CA ARG A 74 -0.37 0.64 20.57
C ARG A 74 -0.24 -0.57 19.65
N VAL A 75 0.09 -1.72 20.21
CA VAL A 75 0.37 -2.94 19.46
C VAL A 75 -0.90 -3.80 19.40
N LEU A 76 -1.31 -4.18 18.20
CA LEU A 76 -2.30 -5.22 17.97
C LEU A 76 -1.60 -6.44 17.38
N VAL A 77 -1.81 -7.61 17.97
CA VAL A 77 -1.30 -8.87 17.42
C VAL A 77 -2.49 -9.64 16.89
N LEU A 78 -2.44 -9.97 15.60
CA LEU A 78 -3.38 -10.81 14.87
C LEU A 78 -2.72 -12.15 14.60
N ILE A 79 -3.38 -13.23 15.00
CA ILE A 79 -2.95 -14.61 14.81
C ILE A 79 -3.99 -15.28 13.90
N PRO A 80 -3.75 -15.32 12.58
CA PRO A 80 -4.48 -16.18 11.68
C PRO A 80 -4.38 -17.63 12.16
N TYR A 81 -5.53 -18.23 12.49
CA TYR A 81 -5.63 -19.61 12.92
C TYR A 81 -6.23 -20.45 11.79
N ARG A 82 -7.08 -21.42 12.13
CA ARG A 82 -7.80 -22.29 11.23
C ARG A 82 -9.19 -21.73 10.93
N SER A 83 -9.68 -21.93 9.71
CA SER A 83 -10.95 -21.38 9.18
C SER A 83 -10.93 -19.85 9.12
N ASP A 84 -12.08 -19.24 8.86
CA ASP A 84 -12.29 -17.79 8.71
C ASP A 84 -12.18 -17.02 10.06
N THR A 85 -11.28 -17.47 10.93
CA THR A 85 -11.14 -17.06 12.33
C THR A 85 -9.72 -16.58 12.57
N VAL A 86 -9.61 -15.34 13.04
CA VAL A 86 -8.38 -14.69 13.45
C VAL A 86 -8.44 -14.44 14.95
N LEU A 87 -7.43 -14.91 15.68
CA LEU A 87 -7.31 -14.65 17.11
C LEU A 87 -6.54 -13.35 17.30
N TYR A 88 -6.89 -12.54 18.28
CA TYR A 88 -6.19 -11.28 18.51
C TYR A 88 -6.07 -10.92 19.99
N TYR A 89 -5.04 -10.13 20.29
CA TYR A 89 -4.85 -9.47 21.58
C TYR A 89 -4.15 -8.12 21.38
N GLN A 90 -4.31 -7.22 22.35
CA GLN A 90 -3.71 -5.88 22.32
C GLN A 90 -2.60 -5.80 23.38
N GLY A 91 -1.38 -5.47 22.94
CA GLY A 91 -0.24 -5.26 23.82
C GLY A 91 0.42 -6.53 24.32
N LEU A 92 0.37 -6.76 25.63
CA LEU A 92 0.99 -7.94 26.23
C LEU A 92 0.14 -9.18 25.93
N PRO A 93 0.75 -10.36 25.78
CA PRO A 93 0.04 -11.62 25.67
C PRO A 93 -0.65 -11.91 27.01
N ASP A 94 -1.79 -11.28 27.23
CA ASP A 94 -2.64 -11.53 28.38
C ASP A 94 -3.46 -12.82 28.16
N THR A 95 -4.04 -13.30 29.23
CA THR A 95 -4.51 -14.67 29.44
C THR A 95 -5.62 -15.12 28.47
N ASP A 96 -6.30 -14.19 27.81
CA ASP A 96 -7.47 -14.43 26.96
C ASP A 96 -7.28 -13.92 25.52
N LEU A 97 -7.27 -14.87 24.57
CA LEU A 97 -7.34 -14.59 23.13
C LEU A 97 -8.77 -14.23 22.75
N LYS A 98 -8.94 -13.07 22.11
CA LYS A 98 -10.22 -12.69 21.52
C LYS A 98 -10.33 -13.23 20.11
N VAL A 99 -11.56 -13.54 19.70
CA VAL A 99 -11.84 -14.15 18.39
C VAL A 99 -12.46 -13.10 17.50
N LEU A 100 -11.88 -12.92 16.32
CA LEU A 100 -12.42 -12.11 15.24
C LEU A 100 -12.73 -13.01 14.06
N HIS A 101 -13.98 -12.97 13.59
CA HIS A 101 -14.40 -13.73 12.41
C HIS A 101 -14.26 -12.85 11.17
N MET A 102 -13.36 -13.22 10.26
CA MET A 102 -13.11 -12.49 9.00
C MET A 102 -14.25 -12.69 7.98
N ALA A 103 -15.09 -13.71 8.18
CA ALA A 103 -16.31 -13.96 7.41
C ALA A 103 -17.27 -12.76 7.37
N ASN A 104 -17.31 -12.02 8.46
CA ASN A 104 -18.23 -10.92 8.65
C ASN A 104 -17.47 -9.60 8.50
N ALA A 105 -17.34 -9.15 7.24
CA ALA A 105 -16.61 -7.93 6.89
C ALA A 105 -17.04 -6.74 7.76
N VAL A 106 -18.34 -6.54 7.96
CA VAL A 106 -18.86 -5.41 8.76
C VAL A 106 -18.33 -5.43 10.21
N ALA A 107 -18.30 -6.61 10.84
CA ALA A 107 -17.81 -6.74 12.22
C ALA A 107 -16.28 -6.55 12.31
N ALA A 108 -15.55 -6.96 11.27
CA ALA A 108 -14.12 -6.75 11.17
C ALA A 108 -13.79 -5.26 10.98
N GLU A 109 -14.50 -4.58 10.07
CA GLU A 109 -14.37 -3.15 9.81
C GLU A 109 -14.62 -2.33 11.08
N ASP A 110 -15.76 -2.55 11.75
CA ASP A 110 -16.11 -1.89 13.00
C ASP A 110 -15.02 -2.07 14.09
N PHE A 111 -14.41 -3.26 14.14
CA PHE A 111 -13.33 -3.55 15.09
C PHE A 111 -12.07 -2.72 14.79
N PHE A 112 -11.63 -2.72 13.52
CA PHE A 112 -10.44 -1.98 13.10
C PHE A 112 -10.63 -0.47 13.21
N GLU A 113 -11.81 0.07 12.88
CA GLU A 113 -12.12 1.49 13.05
C GLU A 113 -12.07 1.93 14.52
N ARG A 114 -12.64 1.11 15.42
CA ARG A 114 -12.57 1.36 16.88
C ARG A 114 -11.13 1.33 17.38
N PHE A 115 -10.34 0.38 16.90
CA PHE A 115 -8.93 0.27 17.27
C PHE A 115 -8.13 1.49 16.77
N LYS A 116 -8.29 1.87 15.50
CA LYS A 116 -7.67 3.06 14.88
C LYS A 116 -8.04 4.34 15.61
N SER A 117 -9.30 4.47 16.06
CA SER A 117 -9.77 5.64 16.83
C SER A 117 -9.26 5.66 18.27
N SER A 118 -9.04 4.48 18.86
CA SER A 118 -8.58 4.36 20.25
C SER A 118 -7.07 4.59 20.40
N VAL A 119 -6.30 4.39 19.34
CA VAL A 119 -4.84 4.36 19.38
C VAL A 119 -4.27 5.29 18.32
N SER A 120 -3.53 6.31 18.76
CA SER A 120 -2.71 7.11 17.86
C SER A 120 -1.50 6.28 17.40
N ASP A 121 -1.40 6.11 16.08
CA ASP A 121 -0.31 5.41 15.37
C ASP A 121 -0.23 3.90 15.71
N PRO A 122 -1.24 3.11 15.28
CA PRO A 122 -1.30 1.67 15.56
C PRO A 122 -0.24 0.87 14.79
N VAL A 123 0.34 -0.13 15.44
CA VAL A 123 1.24 -1.12 14.82
C VAL A 123 0.62 -2.50 14.94
N VAL A 124 0.49 -3.21 13.81
CA VAL A 124 -0.15 -4.53 13.76
C VAL A 124 0.88 -5.63 13.47
N PHE A 125 0.97 -6.65 14.33
CA PHE A 125 1.74 -7.86 14.01
C PHE A 125 0.78 -8.92 13.49
N VAL A 126 1.12 -9.52 12.35
CA VAL A 126 0.39 -10.64 11.76
C VAL A 126 1.26 -11.88 11.94
N LYS A 127 0.84 -12.77 12.83
CA LYS A 127 1.55 -13.97 13.23
C LYS A 127 0.77 -15.23 12.85
N PRO A 128 0.83 -15.68 11.59
CA PRO A 128 0.07 -16.84 11.15
C PRO A 128 0.51 -18.11 11.88
N THR A 129 -0.45 -18.97 12.21
CA THR A 129 -0.14 -20.34 12.66
C THR A 129 0.26 -21.22 11.48
N ASP A 130 1.05 -22.26 11.75
CA ASP A 130 1.44 -23.25 10.74
C ASP A 130 0.22 -23.94 10.08
N ASP A 131 -0.89 -24.02 10.81
CA ASP A 131 -2.15 -24.59 10.36
C ASP A 131 -3.07 -23.59 9.63
N ALA A 132 -2.65 -22.33 9.48
CA ALA A 132 -3.48 -21.28 8.89
C ALA A 132 -3.53 -21.39 7.35
N PRO A 133 -4.74 -21.43 6.75
CA PRO A 133 -4.87 -21.32 5.30
C PRO A 133 -4.24 -20.02 4.78
N TYR A 134 -3.53 -20.10 3.66
CA TYR A 134 -2.95 -18.89 3.04
C TYR A 134 -4.03 -17.82 2.74
N GLU A 135 -5.23 -18.25 2.39
CA GLU A 135 -6.39 -17.38 2.15
C GLU A 135 -6.74 -16.47 3.34
N ILE A 136 -6.71 -16.98 4.57
CA ILE A 136 -7.04 -16.16 5.75
C ILE A 136 -5.95 -15.13 6.03
N VAL A 137 -4.69 -15.46 5.74
CA VAL A 137 -3.56 -14.53 5.89
C VAL A 137 -3.68 -13.38 4.90
N VAL A 138 -3.92 -13.69 3.62
CA VAL A 138 -4.15 -12.67 2.58
C VAL A 138 -5.37 -11.82 2.90
N THR A 139 -6.47 -12.45 3.29
CA THR A 139 -7.71 -11.74 3.69
C THR A 139 -7.45 -10.79 4.86
N THR A 140 -6.67 -11.21 5.85
CA THR A 140 -6.29 -10.36 6.99
C THR A 140 -5.50 -9.14 6.51
N ILE A 141 -4.52 -9.35 5.62
CA ILE A 141 -3.70 -8.27 5.05
C ILE A 141 -4.57 -7.30 4.24
N ASP A 142 -5.48 -7.81 3.41
CA ASP A 142 -6.38 -7.00 2.61
C ASP A 142 -7.31 -6.15 3.48
N GLN A 143 -7.83 -6.72 4.58
CA GLN A 143 -8.63 -5.97 5.55
C GLN A 143 -7.82 -4.86 6.23
N LEU A 144 -6.56 -5.12 6.60
CA LEU A 144 -5.68 -4.09 7.16
C LEU A 144 -5.42 -2.95 6.17
N ASN A 145 -5.13 -3.29 4.90
CA ASN A 145 -4.91 -2.31 3.85
C ASN A 145 -6.18 -1.48 3.58
N ASN A 146 -7.37 -2.11 3.54
CA ASN A 146 -8.64 -1.42 3.33
C ASN A 146 -8.95 -0.40 4.43
N GLN A 147 -8.49 -0.65 5.66
CA GLN A 147 -8.68 0.23 6.82
C GLN A 147 -7.57 1.28 6.99
N GLU A 148 -6.65 1.36 6.00
CA GLU A 148 -5.45 2.21 6.01
C GLU A 148 -4.51 1.89 7.19
N LEU A 149 -4.55 0.67 7.72
CA LEU A 149 -3.62 0.17 8.75
C LEU A 149 -2.35 -0.37 8.07
N ASN A 150 -1.57 0.52 7.46
CA ASN A 150 -0.46 0.16 6.60
C ASN A 150 0.82 -0.27 7.35
N ARG A 151 0.87 -0.06 8.67
CA ARG A 151 2.03 -0.37 9.52
C ARG A 151 1.86 -1.75 10.14
N TYR A 152 2.19 -2.78 9.37
CA TYR A 152 2.15 -4.15 9.86
C TYR A 152 3.41 -4.94 9.57
N ALA A 153 3.64 -5.94 10.42
CA ALA A 153 4.80 -6.81 10.40
C ALA A 153 4.36 -8.27 10.38
N LEU A 154 4.93 -9.07 9.49
CA LEU A 154 4.79 -10.53 9.54
C LEU A 154 5.88 -11.08 10.46
N ASP A 155 5.48 -11.89 11.42
CA ASP A 155 6.38 -12.47 12.43
C ASP A 155 5.94 -13.89 12.78
N GLN A 156 6.82 -14.66 13.42
CA GLN A 156 6.53 -16.01 13.87
C GLN A 156 5.91 -16.03 15.27
N LEU A 157 5.26 -17.14 15.59
CA LEU A 157 4.64 -17.35 16.90
C LEU A 157 5.69 -17.62 17.97
N ASN A 158 5.54 -16.94 19.10
CA ASN A 158 6.36 -17.16 20.29
C ASN A 158 5.79 -18.30 21.15
N GLU A 159 6.62 -18.92 21.98
CA GLU A 159 6.21 -20.02 22.87
C GLU A 159 4.99 -19.66 23.74
N ALA A 160 4.93 -18.43 24.25
CA ALA A 160 3.79 -17.94 25.04
C ALA A 160 2.47 -17.90 24.23
N GLU A 161 2.53 -17.48 22.97
CA GLU A 161 1.37 -17.41 22.07
C GLU A 161 0.90 -18.83 21.71
N VAL A 162 1.82 -19.76 21.48
CA VAL A 162 1.51 -21.19 21.29
C VAL A 162 0.78 -21.77 22.50
N HIS A 163 1.19 -21.42 23.72
CA HIS A 163 0.50 -21.85 24.94
C HIS A 163 -0.92 -21.26 25.05
N LEU A 164 -1.13 -20.01 24.64
CA LEU A 164 -2.46 -19.39 24.62
C LEU A 164 -3.38 -20.07 23.58
N ILE A 165 -2.87 -20.37 22.39
CA ILE A 165 -3.63 -21.07 21.35
C ILE A 165 -4.03 -22.48 21.82
N ARG A 166 -3.11 -23.22 22.45
CA ARG A 166 -3.42 -24.54 23.01
C ARG A 166 -4.52 -24.48 24.08
N ARG A 167 -4.52 -23.45 24.94
CA ARG A 167 -5.61 -23.22 25.91
C ARG A 167 -6.93 -22.96 25.20
N TYR A 168 -6.91 -22.12 24.16
CA TYR A 168 -8.08 -21.82 23.35
C TYR A 168 -8.67 -23.07 22.66
N GLU A 169 -7.82 -23.94 22.11
CA GLU A 169 -8.23 -25.22 21.51
C GLU A 169 -8.88 -26.16 22.54
N GLY A 170 -8.34 -26.20 23.76
CA GLY A 170 -8.89 -27.00 24.86
C GLY A 170 -10.30 -26.58 25.26
N THR A 171 -10.58 -25.28 25.29
CA THR A 171 -11.91 -24.74 25.62
C THR A 171 -12.96 -25.06 24.55
N ARG A 172 -12.57 -25.22 23.28
CA ARG A 172 -13.51 -25.44 22.17
C ARG A 172 -13.86 -26.92 21.91
N ARG A 173 -13.12 -27.85 22.52
CA ARG A 173 -13.33 -29.31 22.42
C ARG A 173 -14.15 -29.90 23.59
N SER A 174 -14.54 -29.09 24.57
CA SER A 174 -15.48 -29.46 25.64
C SER A 174 -16.89 -29.03 25.31
#